data_AF-A0AA47MR39-F1
#
_entry.id   AF-A0AA47MR39-F1
#
_cell.length_a   1.000
_cell.length_b   1.000
_cell.length_c   1.000
_cell.angle_alpha   90.00
_cell.angle_beta   90.00
_cell.angle_gamma   90.00
#
_symmetry.space_group_name_H-M   'P 1'
#
loop_
_entity.id
_entity.type
_entity.pdbx_description
1 polymer ?
#
loop_
_entity_poly.entity_id
_entity_poly.type
_entity_poly.pdbx_seq_one_letter_code
_entity_poly.pdbx_strand_id
1 'polypeptide(L)'
;MKLLKINGTTVERISEFSLCDLAGSERCNKTKTFGERLKEAGNINNSLLILGKCISALRNNQTDRTKSGYIPFRESKLTKLFQTFFCGKGKASMIVNINQCASTYDETLHVMKFSAIAKQVVQVIPDKSLESLAPCLVDRDGNPLLRNRVVESQALDGYLSEEELLDEEDEADVSILPQEELLTVIENLRSKLLAERRKNMVQEMEIRKEMGDAMLQQLMESEELLSRKMVELKESYDEKLENTFDMYKEAIKEHAYQCAMNRIEDDYVPVDEFIAEEQKVEALRCKLSELENLMSSFRLSTHISTTDQSSQTGDGLSPNKGTDVESEARYERVYKEKCAVEKMCEDKQELIMSLEKQLVALNDTLKTVHGDYIDKLAELEIMRRKAEDQTRSIDDLLRENINKDHEIALQKEEVAKLSPKSPVKIKPKRGLLANIRDTVTSPRKTVIGRTLRTVRKTPTLGKKLSS
;
A
#
# COMPACT_ATOMS: atom_id res chain seq x y z
N MET A 1 -15.94 -15.98 -12.34
CA MET A 1 -15.43 -17.03 -13.24
C MET A 1 -16.13 -18.34 -12.94
N LYS A 2 -16.65 -19.04 -13.96
CA LYS A 2 -17.24 -20.38 -13.79
C LYS A 2 -16.44 -21.38 -14.63
N LEU A 3 -15.97 -22.44 -14.00
CA LEU A 3 -15.23 -23.54 -14.61
C LEU A 3 -16.14 -24.76 -14.68
N LEU A 4 -16.16 -25.42 -15.84
CA LEU A 4 -16.98 -26.59 -16.10
C LEU A 4 -16.05 -27.78 -16.37
N LYS A 5 -16.16 -28.84 -15.58
CA LYS A 5 -15.56 -30.13 -15.89
C LYS A 5 -16.56 -30.93 -16.71
N ILE A 6 -16.21 -31.23 -17.96
CA ILE A 6 -17.07 -31.94 -18.91
C ILE A 6 -16.42 -33.29 -19.23
N ASN A 7 -17.18 -34.38 -19.11
CA ASN A 7 -16.78 -35.71 -19.57
C ASN A 7 -17.71 -36.14 -20.70
N GLY A 8 -17.22 -36.07 -21.95
CA GLY A 8 -18.04 -36.34 -23.13
C GLY A 8 -19.11 -35.26 -23.34
N THR A 9 -20.39 -35.63 -23.28
CA THR A 9 -21.53 -34.69 -23.42
C THR A 9 -22.12 -34.25 -22.08
N THR A 10 -21.64 -34.78 -20.95
CA THR A 10 -22.18 -34.48 -19.62
C THR A 10 -21.26 -33.56 -18.81
N VAL A 11 -21.85 -32.57 -18.14
CA VAL A 11 -21.15 -31.67 -17.21
C VAL A 11 -21.07 -32.37 -15.85
N GLU A 12 -19.87 -32.75 -15.41
CA GLU A 12 -19.64 -33.43 -14.13
C GLU A 12 -19.55 -32.46 -12.94
N ARG A 13 -18.93 -31.30 -13.16
CA ARG A 13 -18.67 -30.34 -12.06
C ARG A 13 -18.69 -28.92 -12.57
N ILE A 14 -19.33 -28.05 -11.79
CA ILE A 14 -19.27 -26.60 -11.98
C ILE A 14 -18.55 -26.02 -10.76
N SER A 15 -17.50 -25.23 -10.98
CA SER A 15 -16.77 -24.52 -9.94
C SER A 15 -16.84 -23.03 -10.21
N GLU A 16 -17.29 -22.25 -9.24
CA GLU A 16 -17.42 -20.80 -9.35
C GLU A 16 -16.36 -20.12 -8.47
N PHE A 17 -15.63 -19.18 -9.05
CA PHE A 17 -14.66 -18.34 -8.38
C PHE A 17 -15.01 -16.88 -8.64
N SER A 18 -15.20 -16.12 -7.56
CA SER A 18 -15.54 -14.71 -7.62
C SER A 18 -14.57 -13.92 -6.74
N LEU A 19 -13.93 -12.91 -7.33
CA LEU A 19 -13.13 -11.92 -6.63
C LEU A 19 -13.94 -10.62 -6.64
N CYS A 20 -14.14 -10.03 -5.48
CA CYS A 20 -14.88 -8.78 -5.33
C CYS A 20 -13.97 -7.77 -4.65
N ASP A 21 -13.85 -6.59 -5.25
CA ASP A 21 -13.26 -5.42 -4.60
C ASP A 21 -14.38 -4.62 -3.93
N LEU A 22 -14.15 -4.21 -2.68
CA LEU A 22 -15.13 -3.45 -1.90
C LEU A 22 -14.51 -2.09 -1.57
N ALA A 23 -15.32 -1.04 -1.73
CA ALA A 23 -14.94 0.29 -1.29
C ALA A 23 -14.67 0.34 0.23
N GLY A 24 -13.95 1.36 0.66
CA GLY A 24 -13.57 1.51 2.06
C GLY A 24 -14.76 1.77 2.99
N SER A 25 -14.58 1.42 4.26
CA SER A 25 -15.59 1.56 5.32
C SER A 25 -15.49 2.88 6.10
N GLU A 26 -14.76 3.86 5.56
CA GLU A 26 -14.53 5.15 6.22
C GLU A 26 -15.82 5.98 6.32
N ARG A 27 -15.86 6.85 7.34
CA ARG A 27 -17.04 7.70 7.57
C ARG A 27 -17.00 8.93 6.67
N CYS A 28 -18.11 9.17 5.96
CA CYS A 28 -18.29 10.32 5.07
C CYS A 28 -18.03 11.68 5.75
N ASN A 29 -18.25 11.78 7.06
CA ASN A 29 -18.04 13.03 7.80
C ASN A 29 -16.58 13.51 7.79
N LYS A 30 -15.61 12.62 7.59
CA LYS A 30 -14.19 12.99 7.52
C LYS A 30 -13.76 13.48 6.14
N THR A 31 -14.48 13.09 5.08
CA THR A 31 -14.05 13.31 3.70
C THR A 31 -14.52 14.64 3.09
N LYS A 32 -15.26 15.49 3.85
CA LYS A 32 -15.76 16.81 3.39
C LYS A 32 -16.38 16.76 1.98
N THR A 33 -17.07 15.66 1.67
CA THR A 33 -17.71 15.44 0.36
C THR A 33 -19.10 16.07 0.36
N PHE A 34 -19.46 16.71 -0.76
CA PHE A 34 -20.75 17.40 -0.93
C PHE A 34 -21.48 16.87 -2.18
N GLY A 35 -22.79 17.08 -2.22
CA GLY A 35 -23.61 16.76 -3.40
C GLY A 35 -23.70 15.26 -3.69
N GLU A 36 -23.52 14.88 -4.96
CA GLU A 36 -23.66 13.48 -5.41
C GLU A 36 -22.66 12.53 -4.76
N ARG A 37 -21.42 12.98 -4.51
CA ARG A 37 -20.39 12.17 -3.82
C ARG A 37 -20.79 11.80 -2.40
N LEU A 38 -21.55 12.65 -1.70
CA LEU A 38 -22.06 12.31 -0.37
C LEU A 38 -23.13 11.22 -0.44
N LYS A 39 -24.00 11.25 -1.47
CA LYS A 39 -25.01 10.21 -1.70
C LYS A 39 -24.36 8.87 -2.05
N GLU A 40 -23.35 8.90 -2.91
CA GLU A 40 -22.55 7.73 -3.27
C GLU A 40 -21.87 7.12 -2.04
N ALA A 41 -21.15 7.93 -1.26
CA ALA A 41 -20.49 7.48 -0.04
C ALA A 41 -21.50 6.94 1.01
N GLY A 42 -22.70 7.52 1.06
CA GLY A 42 -23.82 7.00 1.86
C GLY A 42 -24.28 5.61 1.41
N ASN A 43 -24.42 5.40 0.09
CA ASN A 43 -24.81 4.10 -0.48
C ASN A 43 -23.74 3.03 -0.26
N ILE A 44 -22.46 3.38 -0.42
CA ILE A 44 -21.32 2.50 -0.12
C ILE A 44 -21.41 2.04 1.34
N ASN A 45 -21.48 2.99 2.27
CA ASN A 45 -21.55 2.69 3.70
C ASN A 45 -22.81 1.89 4.08
N ASN A 46 -23.96 2.16 3.45
CA ASN A 46 -25.16 1.38 3.67
C ASN A 46 -24.97 -0.08 3.22
N SER A 47 -24.37 -0.31 2.06
CA SER A 47 -24.13 -1.67 1.54
C SER A 47 -23.19 -2.49 2.45
N LEU A 48 -22.13 -1.87 2.99
CA LEU A 48 -21.20 -2.49 3.94
C LEU A 48 -21.83 -2.71 5.31
N LEU A 49 -22.67 -1.78 5.77
CA LEU A 49 -23.42 -1.93 7.01
C LEU A 49 -24.38 -3.13 6.95
N ILE A 50 -25.11 -3.29 5.84
CA ILE A 50 -26.02 -4.42 5.62
C ILE A 50 -25.23 -5.74 5.55
N LEU A 51 -24.04 -5.74 4.94
CA LEU A 51 -23.13 -6.89 4.98
C LEU A 51 -22.73 -7.24 6.44
N GLY A 52 -22.39 -6.23 7.23
CA GLY A 52 -22.22 -6.29 8.70
C GLY A 52 -23.36 -7.01 9.42
N LYS A 53 -24.59 -6.57 9.15
CA LYS A 53 -25.81 -7.14 9.72
C LYS A 53 -26.00 -8.60 9.30
N CYS A 54 -25.79 -8.92 8.02
CA CYS A 54 -25.94 -10.29 7.51
C CYS A 54 -24.97 -11.26 8.22
N ILE A 55 -23.70 -10.90 8.34
CA ILE A 55 -22.67 -11.72 9.00
C ILE A 55 -22.99 -11.90 10.49
N SER A 56 -23.42 -10.83 11.16
CA SER A 56 -23.79 -10.89 12.57
C SER A 56 -25.01 -11.79 12.80
N ALA A 57 -26.03 -11.69 11.94
CA ALA A 57 -27.21 -12.55 11.97
C ALA A 57 -26.86 -14.02 11.68
N LEU A 58 -25.99 -14.27 10.69
CA LEU A 58 -25.47 -15.61 10.38
C LEU A 58 -24.79 -16.23 11.59
N ARG A 59 -23.88 -15.50 12.25
CA ARG A 59 -23.21 -15.97 13.47
C ARG A 59 -24.24 -16.30 14.55
N ASN A 60 -25.17 -15.38 14.82
CA ASN A 60 -26.17 -15.56 15.88
C ASN A 60 -27.03 -16.81 15.65
N ASN A 61 -27.46 -17.04 14.41
CA ASN A 61 -28.23 -18.22 14.02
C ASN A 61 -27.45 -19.53 14.19
N GLN A 62 -26.12 -19.49 14.11
CA GLN A 62 -25.25 -20.66 14.29
C GLN A 62 -24.94 -20.94 15.76
N THR A 63 -24.76 -19.88 16.56
CA THR A 63 -24.44 -20.00 17.98
C THR A 63 -25.66 -20.33 18.83
N ASP A 64 -26.83 -19.80 18.47
CA ASP A 64 -28.08 -19.98 19.22
C ASP A 64 -29.11 -20.70 18.33
N ARG A 65 -29.15 -22.03 18.45
CA ARG A 65 -30.07 -22.92 17.69
C ARG A 65 -31.55 -22.58 17.94
N THR A 66 -31.87 -21.84 19.01
CA THR A 66 -33.24 -21.44 19.35
C THR A 66 -33.66 -20.11 18.72
N LYS A 67 -32.70 -19.34 18.20
CA LYS A 67 -32.92 -18.03 17.56
C LYS A 67 -32.44 -18.04 16.11
N SER A 68 -33.03 -18.92 15.30
CA SER A 68 -32.86 -18.83 13.83
C SER A 68 -33.63 -17.62 13.30
N GLY A 69 -33.00 -16.45 13.36
CA GLY A 69 -33.57 -15.19 12.90
C GLY A 69 -33.46 -14.98 11.39
N TYR A 70 -34.24 -14.05 10.86
CA TYR A 70 -34.14 -13.62 9.47
C TYR A 70 -32.76 -13.00 9.18
N ILE A 71 -32.12 -13.40 8.07
CA ILE A 71 -30.86 -12.81 7.61
C ILE A 71 -31.16 -11.82 6.47
N PRO A 72 -30.77 -10.54 6.59
CA PRO A 72 -31.19 -9.48 5.67
C PRO A 72 -30.44 -9.44 4.32
N PHE A 73 -30.28 -10.58 3.64
CA PHE A 73 -29.64 -10.64 2.32
C PHE A 73 -30.37 -9.81 1.26
N ARG A 74 -31.67 -9.56 1.44
CA ARG A 74 -32.49 -8.80 0.48
C ARG A 74 -32.35 -7.28 0.62
N GLU A 75 -31.78 -6.79 1.71
CA GLU A 75 -31.68 -5.34 1.98
C GLU A 75 -30.63 -4.65 1.10
N SER A 76 -29.65 -5.37 0.55
CA SER A 76 -28.65 -4.83 -0.38
C SER A 76 -28.42 -5.77 -1.57
N LYS A 77 -28.22 -5.19 -2.76
CA LYS A 77 -27.85 -5.97 -3.96
C LYS A 77 -26.54 -6.74 -3.75
N LEU A 78 -25.59 -6.17 -3.00
CA LEU A 78 -24.32 -6.79 -2.67
C LEU A 78 -24.51 -8.06 -1.83
N THR A 79 -25.33 -7.98 -0.77
CA THR A 79 -25.57 -9.13 0.12
C THR A 79 -26.44 -10.20 -0.56
N LYS A 80 -27.32 -9.81 -1.49
CA LYS A 80 -28.03 -10.76 -2.36
C LYS A 80 -27.09 -11.55 -3.27
N LEU A 81 -26.06 -10.89 -3.83
CA LEU A 81 -25.04 -11.57 -4.62
C LEU A 81 -24.22 -12.55 -3.77
N PHE A 82 -23.86 -12.15 -2.55
CA PHE A 82 -23.07 -13.00 -1.65
C PHE A 82 -23.87 -14.08 -0.91
N GLN A 83 -25.20 -14.07 -0.99
CA GLN A 83 -26.06 -15.03 -0.30
C GLN A 83 -25.66 -16.48 -0.61
N THR A 84 -25.31 -16.77 -1.87
CA THR A 84 -24.90 -18.12 -2.31
C THR A 84 -23.58 -18.57 -1.67
N PHE A 85 -22.68 -17.65 -1.37
CA PHE A 85 -21.39 -17.94 -0.74
C PHE A 85 -21.50 -18.09 0.79
N PHE A 86 -22.44 -17.38 1.42
CA PHE A 86 -22.68 -17.48 2.87
C PHE A 86 -23.62 -18.62 3.27
N CYS A 87 -24.57 -18.99 2.41
CA CYS A 87 -25.60 -20.00 2.69
C CYS A 87 -25.55 -21.24 1.77
N GLY A 88 -24.53 -21.35 0.91
CA GLY A 88 -24.48 -22.39 -0.14
C GLY A 88 -23.14 -23.12 -0.23
N LYS A 89 -22.91 -23.72 -1.41
CA LYS A 89 -21.70 -24.51 -1.71
C LYS A 89 -20.57 -23.57 -2.13
N GLY A 90 -19.53 -23.45 -1.33
CA GLY A 90 -18.34 -22.67 -1.68
C GLY A 90 -17.43 -22.45 -0.48
N LYS A 91 -16.23 -21.94 -0.75
CA LYS A 91 -15.34 -21.37 0.26
C LYS A 91 -15.33 -19.86 0.07
N ALA A 92 -15.65 -19.10 1.10
CA ALA A 92 -15.42 -17.66 1.10
C ALA A 92 -14.18 -17.31 1.91
N SER A 93 -13.33 -16.43 1.36
CA SER A 93 -12.18 -15.84 2.03
C SER A 93 -12.34 -14.32 2.00
N MET A 94 -11.97 -13.64 3.08
CA MET A 94 -12.04 -12.20 3.22
C MET A 94 -10.63 -11.65 3.45
N ILE A 95 -10.21 -10.70 2.62
CA ILE A 95 -8.98 -9.95 2.81
C ILE A 95 -9.35 -8.63 3.47
N VAL A 96 -8.66 -8.30 4.55
CA VAL A 96 -8.95 -7.11 5.36
C VAL A 96 -7.78 -6.16 5.27
N ASN A 97 -7.99 -4.99 4.66
CA ASN A 97 -6.99 -3.96 4.53
C ASN A 97 -7.12 -2.98 5.70
N ILE A 98 -6.01 -2.72 6.39
CA ILE A 98 -5.96 -1.81 7.54
C ILE A 98 -5.00 -0.65 7.26
N ASN A 99 -5.32 0.52 7.82
CA ASN A 99 -4.41 1.66 7.82
C ASN A 99 -3.65 1.70 9.16
N GLN A 100 -2.31 1.84 9.09
CA GLN A 100 -1.43 1.92 10.25
C GLN A 100 -1.43 3.31 10.91
N CYS A 101 -2.04 4.31 10.28
CA CYS A 101 -2.11 5.66 10.83
C CYS A 101 -2.98 5.72 12.09
N ALA A 102 -2.46 6.36 13.15
CA ALA A 102 -3.20 6.56 14.40
C ALA A 102 -4.50 7.35 14.22
N SER A 103 -4.57 8.26 13.24
CA SER A 103 -5.77 9.06 12.94
C SER A 103 -6.98 8.22 12.49
N THR A 104 -6.72 7.02 11.96
CA THR A 104 -7.73 6.07 11.49
C THR A 104 -7.97 4.92 12.47
N TYR A 105 -7.43 5.00 13.70
CA TYR A 105 -7.51 3.92 14.69
C TYR A 105 -8.93 3.41 14.92
N ASP A 106 -9.91 4.31 15.10
CA ASP A 106 -11.31 3.91 15.34
C ASP A 106 -11.93 3.15 14.16
N GLU A 107 -11.56 3.52 12.94
CA GLU A 107 -12.02 2.85 11.71
C GLU A 107 -11.36 1.48 11.57
N THR A 108 -10.04 1.41 11.77
CA THR A 108 -9.29 0.15 11.80
C THR A 108 -9.85 -0.79 12.87
N LEU A 109 -10.14 -0.29 14.08
CA LEU A 109 -10.74 -1.06 15.16
C LEU A 109 -12.14 -1.58 14.77
N HIS A 110 -12.95 -0.77 14.09
CA HIS A 110 -14.26 -1.18 13.62
C HIS A 110 -14.17 -2.33 12.60
N VAL A 111 -13.28 -2.21 11.62
CA VAL A 111 -13.03 -3.24 10.60
C VAL A 111 -12.50 -4.53 11.24
N MET A 112 -11.59 -4.43 12.21
CA MET A 112 -11.05 -5.58 12.94
C MET A 112 -12.11 -6.29 13.80
N LYS A 113 -13.03 -5.54 14.41
CA LYS A 113 -14.18 -6.13 15.12
C LYS A 113 -15.10 -6.87 14.14
N PHE A 114 -15.36 -6.28 12.98
CA PHE A 114 -16.15 -6.92 11.93
C PHE A 114 -15.49 -8.21 11.42
N SER A 115 -14.18 -8.21 11.16
CA SER A 115 -13.45 -9.40 10.69
C SER A 115 -13.42 -10.52 11.74
N ALA A 116 -13.31 -10.17 13.03
CA ALA A 116 -13.38 -11.13 14.12
C ALA A 116 -14.75 -11.83 14.18
N ILE A 117 -15.84 -11.10 13.92
CA ILE A 117 -17.19 -11.68 13.83
C ILE A 117 -17.31 -12.56 12.58
N ALA A 118 -16.83 -12.09 11.43
CA ALA A 118 -16.87 -12.84 10.18
C ALA A 118 -16.14 -14.19 10.27
N LYS A 119 -15.00 -14.23 10.97
CA LYS A 119 -14.23 -15.46 11.21
C LYS A 119 -15.02 -16.53 11.98
N GLN A 120 -15.99 -16.13 12.81
CA GLN A 120 -16.79 -17.05 13.61
C GLN A 120 -17.95 -17.67 12.83
N VAL A 121 -18.26 -17.16 11.63
CA VAL A 121 -19.32 -17.71 10.78
C VAL A 121 -18.80 -18.95 10.07
N VAL A 122 -19.39 -20.10 10.38
CA VAL A 122 -19.10 -21.38 9.72
C VAL A 122 -19.95 -21.50 8.47
N GLN A 123 -19.33 -21.72 7.31
CA GLN A 123 -20.08 -22.00 6.08
C GLN A 123 -20.71 -23.39 6.18
N VAL A 124 -22.05 -23.45 6.20
CA VAL A 124 -22.77 -24.72 6.16
C VAL A 124 -22.77 -25.19 4.72
N ILE A 125 -21.96 -26.19 4.41
CA ILE A 125 -21.92 -26.85 3.10
C ILE A 125 -22.83 -28.08 3.20
N PRO A 126 -24.10 -28.03 2.77
CA PRO A 126 -24.94 -29.22 2.76
C PRO A 126 -24.47 -30.21 1.69
N ASP A 127 -24.24 -31.45 2.11
CA ASP A 127 -24.07 -32.60 1.20
C ASP A 127 -25.41 -32.88 0.51
N LYS A 128 -25.62 -32.26 -0.65
CA LYS A 128 -26.71 -32.63 -1.57
C LYS A 128 -26.13 -33.29 -2.81
N SER A 129 -26.60 -34.51 -3.07
CA SER A 129 -26.38 -35.29 -4.28
C SER A 129 -26.77 -34.50 -5.53
N LEU A 130 -26.12 -34.83 -6.65
CA LEU A 130 -26.19 -34.14 -7.95
C LEU A 130 -27.59 -34.08 -8.60
N GLU A 131 -28.62 -34.65 -7.98
CA GLU A 131 -29.98 -34.76 -8.54
C GLU A 131 -30.77 -33.45 -8.55
N SER A 132 -30.33 -32.40 -7.85
CA SER A 132 -31.04 -31.10 -7.84
C SER A 132 -30.59 -30.10 -8.93
N LEU A 133 -29.82 -30.54 -9.92
CA LEU A 133 -29.36 -29.69 -11.04
C LEU A 133 -30.31 -29.70 -12.25
N ALA A 134 -31.45 -30.40 -12.17
CA ALA A 134 -32.52 -30.23 -13.15
C ALA A 134 -33.09 -28.80 -13.03
N PRO A 135 -33.31 -28.09 -14.15
CA PRO A 135 -33.98 -26.79 -14.12
C PRO A 135 -35.33 -26.92 -13.40
N CYS A 136 -35.51 -26.18 -12.32
CA CYS A 136 -36.83 -26.03 -11.71
C CYS A 136 -37.58 -24.99 -12.53
N LEU A 137 -38.64 -25.41 -13.23
CA LEU A 137 -39.57 -24.47 -13.85
C LEU A 137 -40.19 -23.63 -12.73
N VAL A 138 -40.09 -22.31 -12.86
CA VAL A 138 -40.65 -21.34 -11.91
C VAL A 138 -41.72 -20.51 -12.61
N ASP A 139 -42.73 -20.09 -11.87
CA ASP A 139 -43.73 -19.13 -12.37
C ASP A 139 -43.13 -17.72 -12.53
N ARG A 140 -43.93 -16.77 -13.02
CA ARG A 140 -43.54 -15.35 -13.17
C ARG A 140 -43.27 -14.64 -11.83
N ASP A 141 -43.71 -15.20 -10.70
CA ASP A 141 -43.53 -14.66 -9.35
C ASP A 141 -42.36 -15.34 -8.58
N GLY A 142 -41.67 -16.29 -9.21
CA GLY A 142 -40.50 -16.98 -8.68
C GLY A 142 -40.79 -18.20 -7.81
N ASN A 143 -42.00 -18.76 -7.83
CA ASN A 143 -42.33 -19.99 -7.11
C ASN A 143 -42.03 -21.23 -7.95
N PRO A 144 -41.48 -22.31 -7.35
CA PRO A 144 -41.18 -23.56 -8.05
C PRO A 144 -42.45 -24.34 -8.42
N LEU A 145 -42.64 -24.63 -9.71
CA LEU A 145 -43.81 -25.34 -10.27
C LEU A 145 -43.86 -26.85 -9.95
N LEU A 146 -42.81 -27.39 -9.31
CA LEU A 146 -42.80 -28.77 -8.84
C LEU A 146 -42.78 -28.81 -7.32
N ARG A 147 -43.99 -28.77 -6.74
CA ARG A 147 -44.20 -29.20 -5.36
C ARG A 147 -45.12 -30.43 -5.39
N ASN A 148 -44.53 -31.60 -5.20
CA ASN A 148 -45.20 -32.91 -5.08
C ASN A 148 -46.03 -33.37 -6.31
N ARG A 149 -45.34 -33.88 -7.33
CA ARG A 149 -45.71 -35.05 -8.17
C ARG A 149 -47.18 -35.21 -8.65
N VAL A 150 -47.94 -34.14 -8.85
CA VAL A 150 -49.23 -34.17 -9.54
C VAL A 150 -49.20 -33.12 -10.64
N VAL A 151 -49.34 -33.58 -11.88
CA VAL A 151 -49.46 -32.74 -13.07
C VAL A 151 -50.92 -32.30 -13.15
N GLU A 152 -51.19 -31.01 -12.98
CA GLU A 152 -52.52 -30.44 -13.25
C GLU A 152 -52.53 -29.96 -14.70
N SER A 153 -53.13 -30.77 -15.58
CA SER A 153 -53.12 -30.60 -17.05
C SER A 153 -53.83 -29.34 -17.58
N GLN A 154 -54.34 -28.47 -16.70
CA GLN A 154 -55.16 -27.31 -17.10
C GLN A 154 -54.36 -26.02 -17.33
N ALA A 155 -53.08 -25.96 -16.94
CA ALA A 155 -52.27 -24.74 -17.07
C ALA A 155 -51.40 -24.67 -18.35
N LEU A 156 -51.45 -25.70 -19.21
CA LEU A 156 -50.63 -25.77 -20.43
C LEU A 156 -51.26 -25.10 -21.67
N ASP A 157 -52.56 -24.78 -21.63
CA ASP A 157 -53.32 -24.37 -22.83
C ASP A 157 -53.28 -22.85 -23.10
N GLY A 158 -52.62 -22.06 -22.23
CA GLY A 158 -52.59 -20.59 -22.31
C GLY A 158 -51.29 -19.97 -22.80
N TYR A 159 -50.29 -20.77 -23.20
CA TYR A 159 -48.92 -20.29 -23.44
C TYR A 159 -48.41 -20.39 -24.89
N LEU A 160 -49.26 -20.78 -25.84
CA LEU A 160 -48.94 -20.73 -27.26
C LEU A 160 -49.60 -19.50 -27.91
N SER A 161 -49.06 -18.31 -27.62
CA SER A 161 -49.16 -17.19 -28.54
C SER A 161 -47.80 -17.05 -29.21
N GLU A 162 -47.71 -17.55 -30.44
CA GLU A 162 -46.67 -17.23 -31.41
C GLU A 162 -46.56 -15.72 -31.56
N GLU A 163 -45.45 -15.13 -31.12
CA GLU A 163 -44.91 -13.94 -31.76
C GLU A 163 -43.45 -13.76 -31.34
N GLU A 164 -42.64 -13.52 -32.36
CA GLU A 164 -41.21 -13.19 -32.37
C GLU A 164 -40.20 -14.36 -32.29
N LEU A 165 -39.66 -14.65 -33.49
CA LEU A 165 -38.29 -15.09 -33.82
C LEU A 165 -38.14 -16.42 -34.57
N LEU A 166 -38.98 -16.69 -35.57
CA LEU A 166 -38.62 -17.61 -36.65
C LEU A 166 -38.94 -16.96 -38.00
N ASP A 167 -37.98 -17.02 -38.93
CA ASP A 167 -38.16 -16.62 -40.32
C ASP A 167 -39.33 -17.41 -40.93
N GLU A 168 -40.29 -16.70 -41.54
CA GLU A 168 -41.59 -17.20 -42.03
C GLU A 168 -41.52 -18.26 -43.15
N GLU A 169 -40.34 -18.74 -43.55
CA GLU A 169 -40.20 -19.62 -44.73
C GLU A 169 -40.34 -21.12 -44.44
N ASP A 170 -40.35 -21.55 -43.16
CA ASP A 170 -40.38 -22.97 -42.78
C ASP A 170 -41.52 -23.33 -41.78
N GLU A 171 -42.67 -22.65 -41.82
CA GLU A 171 -43.89 -23.11 -41.13
C GLU A 171 -44.53 -24.30 -41.88
N ALA A 172 -43.80 -25.42 -41.95
CA ALA A 172 -44.42 -26.70 -42.23
C ALA A 172 -45.19 -27.14 -40.98
N ASP A 173 -46.52 -27.21 -41.10
CA ASP A 173 -47.45 -27.66 -40.06
C ASP A 173 -46.98 -29.00 -39.45
N VAL A 174 -46.32 -28.91 -38.28
CA VAL A 174 -45.69 -30.03 -37.57
C VAL A 174 -46.74 -31.08 -37.14
N SER A 175 -48.03 -30.73 -37.21
CA SER A 175 -49.15 -31.61 -36.92
C SER A 175 -49.33 -32.78 -37.92
N ILE A 176 -48.68 -32.76 -39.09
CA ILE A 176 -48.95 -33.74 -40.17
C ILE A 176 -47.71 -34.56 -40.57
N LEU A 177 -46.52 -34.28 -40.02
CA LEU A 177 -45.30 -35.00 -40.42
C LEU A 177 -45.23 -36.43 -39.87
N PRO A 178 -44.82 -37.43 -40.68
CA PRO A 178 -44.45 -38.76 -40.22
C PRO A 178 -43.42 -38.72 -39.09
N GLN A 179 -43.48 -39.69 -38.19
CA GLN A 179 -42.64 -39.75 -36.98
C GLN A 179 -41.14 -39.65 -37.29
N GLU A 180 -40.70 -40.21 -38.42
CA GLU A 180 -39.32 -40.15 -38.90
C GLU A 180 -38.89 -38.74 -39.29
N GLU A 181 -39.76 -37.96 -39.94
CA GLU A 181 -39.45 -36.60 -40.39
C GLU A 181 -39.41 -35.62 -39.21
N LEU A 182 -40.31 -35.78 -38.24
CA LEU A 182 -40.27 -35.02 -36.98
C LEU A 182 -38.94 -35.22 -36.22
N LEU A 183 -38.44 -36.46 -36.17
CA LEU A 183 -37.13 -36.75 -35.56
C LEU A 183 -35.99 -36.03 -36.28
N THR A 184 -36.03 -35.96 -37.62
CA THR A 184 -35.01 -35.22 -38.38
C THR A 184 -35.07 -33.71 -38.14
N VAL A 185 -36.26 -33.12 -38.02
CA VAL A 185 -36.41 -31.69 -37.69
C VAL A 185 -35.88 -31.40 -36.28
N ILE A 186 -36.20 -32.25 -35.30
CA ILE A 186 -35.67 -32.13 -33.93
C ILE A 186 -34.14 -32.22 -33.91
N GLU A 187 -33.55 -33.14 -34.68
CA GLU A 187 -32.10 -33.29 -34.76
C GLU A 187 -31.41 -32.11 -35.46
N ASN A 188 -32.06 -31.54 -36.48
CA ASN A 188 -31.61 -30.33 -37.16
C ASN A 188 -31.68 -29.09 -36.25
N LEU A 189 -32.78 -28.89 -35.53
CA LEU A 189 -32.94 -27.79 -34.56
C LEU A 189 -31.96 -27.91 -33.40
N ARG A 190 -31.72 -29.12 -32.88
CA ARG A 190 -30.67 -29.39 -31.89
C ARG A 190 -29.29 -29.03 -32.41
N SER A 191 -28.99 -29.36 -33.66
CA SER A 191 -27.72 -29.03 -34.30
C SER A 191 -27.55 -27.52 -34.48
N LYS A 192 -28.59 -26.81 -34.93
CA LYS A 192 -28.61 -25.34 -35.03
C LYS A 192 -28.43 -24.68 -33.65
N LEU A 193 -29.14 -25.14 -32.62
CA LEU A 193 -29.00 -24.64 -31.25
C LEU A 193 -27.57 -24.84 -30.71
N LEU A 194 -26.97 -26.00 -30.96
CA LEU A 194 -25.59 -26.28 -30.56
C LEU A 194 -24.59 -25.41 -31.31
N ALA A 195 -24.81 -25.15 -32.60
CA ALA A 195 -23.98 -24.25 -33.40
C ALA A 195 -24.06 -22.81 -32.88
N GLU A 196 -25.26 -22.29 -32.59
CA GLU A 196 -25.44 -20.93 -32.08
C GLU A 196 -24.85 -20.78 -30.68
N ARG A 197 -24.99 -21.78 -29.80
CA ARG A 197 -24.32 -21.80 -28.50
C ARG A 197 -22.79 -21.75 -28.62
N ARG A 198 -22.21 -22.48 -29.58
CA ARG A 198 -20.76 -22.43 -29.83
C ARG A 198 -20.32 -21.05 -30.31
N LYS A 199 -21.06 -20.44 -31.23
CA LYS A 199 -20.78 -19.09 -31.74
C LYS A 199 -20.86 -18.04 -30.64
N ASN A 200 -21.90 -18.09 -29.81
CA ASN A 200 -22.06 -17.19 -28.67
C ASN A 200 -20.91 -17.34 -27.65
N MET A 201 -20.48 -18.57 -27.36
CA MET A 201 -19.31 -18.78 -26.49
C MET A 201 -18.01 -18.21 -27.07
N VAL A 202 -17.78 -18.34 -28.39
CA VAL A 202 -16.60 -17.76 -29.03
C VAL A 202 -16.63 -16.23 -28.93
N GLN A 203 -17.79 -15.61 -29.20
CA GLN A 203 -17.96 -14.17 -29.05
C GLN A 203 -17.76 -13.71 -27.60
N GLU A 204 -18.28 -14.45 -26.61
CA GLU A 204 -18.07 -14.15 -25.20
C GLU A 204 -16.58 -14.25 -24.80
N MET A 205 -15.87 -15.25 -25.32
CA MET A 205 -14.42 -15.38 -25.10
C MET A 205 -13.65 -14.21 -25.71
N GLU A 206 -14.04 -13.75 -26.89
CA GLU A 206 -13.41 -12.61 -27.58
C GLU A 206 -13.65 -11.30 -26.84
N ILE A 207 -14.90 -11.01 -26.46
CA ILE A 207 -15.24 -9.82 -25.65
C ILE A 207 -14.47 -9.82 -24.32
N ARG A 208 -14.38 -10.97 -23.65
CA ARG A 208 -13.63 -11.08 -22.39
C ARG A 208 -12.13 -10.86 -22.59
N LYS A 209 -11.57 -11.32 -23.70
CA LYS A 209 -10.17 -11.10 -24.05
C LYS A 209 -9.93 -9.61 -24.30
N GLU A 210 -10.74 -8.97 -25.14
CA GLU A 210 -10.63 -7.54 -25.42
C GLU A 210 -10.79 -6.68 -24.16
N MET A 211 -11.77 -7.00 -23.30
CA MET A 211 -11.95 -6.31 -22.02
C MET A 211 -10.76 -6.55 -21.07
N GLY A 212 -10.19 -7.76 -21.06
CA GLY A 212 -9.00 -8.10 -20.29
C GLY A 212 -7.77 -7.33 -20.76
N ASP A 213 -7.56 -7.26 -22.07
CA ASP A 213 -6.45 -6.52 -22.70
C ASP A 213 -6.59 -5.01 -22.43
N ALA A 214 -7.81 -4.45 -22.53
CA ALA A 214 -8.08 -3.05 -22.21
C ALA A 214 -7.87 -2.74 -20.71
N MET A 215 -8.31 -3.63 -19.81
CA MET A 215 -8.10 -3.46 -18.37
C MET A 215 -6.61 -3.54 -18.01
N LEU A 216 -5.87 -4.45 -18.65
CA LEU A 216 -4.42 -4.57 -18.47
C LEU A 216 -3.71 -3.30 -18.93
N GLN A 217 -4.10 -2.76 -20.08
CA GLN A 217 -3.55 -1.51 -20.61
C GLN A 217 -3.81 -0.34 -19.66
N GLN A 218 -5.05 -0.20 -19.15
CA GLN A 218 -5.38 0.84 -18.18
C GLN A 218 -4.56 0.71 -16.88
N LEU A 219 -4.33 -0.52 -16.41
CA LEU A 219 -3.50 -0.76 -15.23
C LEU A 219 -2.05 -0.30 -15.47
N MET A 220 -1.47 -0.66 -16.62
CA MET A 220 -0.11 -0.24 -16.99
C MET A 220 0.01 1.29 -17.09
N GLU A 221 -0.95 1.96 -17.73
CA GLU A 221 -0.99 3.42 -17.83
C GLU A 221 -1.09 4.08 -16.44
N SER A 222 -1.88 3.50 -15.53
CA SER A 222 -2.01 4.00 -14.16
C SER A 222 -0.74 3.81 -13.33
N GLU A 223 -0.03 2.69 -13.49
CA GLU A 223 1.24 2.40 -12.83
C GLU A 223 2.34 3.36 -13.32
N GLU A 224 2.39 3.62 -14.63
CA GLU A 224 3.31 4.58 -15.22
C GLU A 224 3.06 6.00 -14.70
N LEU A 225 1.79 6.42 -14.60
CA LEU A 225 1.41 7.70 -14.01
C LEU A 225 1.86 7.83 -12.56
N LEU A 226 1.67 6.78 -11.75
CA LEU A 226 2.10 6.76 -10.35
C LEU A 226 3.62 6.83 -10.23
N SER A 227 4.32 6.11 -11.10
CA SER A 227 5.79 6.10 -11.15
C SER A 227 6.34 7.48 -11.50
N ARG A 228 5.75 8.16 -12.49
CA ARG A 228 6.10 9.54 -12.85
C ARG A 228 5.91 10.51 -11.69
N LYS A 229 4.76 10.46 -11.01
CA LYS A 229 4.49 11.29 -9.83
C LYS A 229 5.49 11.05 -8.71
N MET A 230 5.94 9.82 -8.51
CA MET A 230 6.94 9.50 -7.48
C MET A 230 8.31 10.11 -7.82
N VAL A 231 8.71 10.08 -9.10
CA VAL A 231 9.95 10.71 -9.58
C VAL A 231 9.87 12.23 -9.41
N GLU A 232 8.80 12.87 -9.88
CA GLU A 232 8.59 14.33 -9.73
C GLU A 232 8.63 14.76 -8.26
N LEU A 233 8.00 13.99 -7.37
CA LEU A 233 8.00 14.29 -5.94
C LEU A 233 9.42 14.18 -5.37
N LYS A 234 10.18 13.14 -5.76
CA LYS A 234 11.57 12.97 -5.34
C LYS A 234 12.44 14.13 -5.82
N GLU A 235 12.35 14.50 -7.09
CA GLU A 235 13.09 15.63 -7.66
C GLU A 235 12.75 16.94 -6.93
N SER A 236 11.47 17.19 -6.61
CA SER A 236 11.07 18.36 -5.83
C SER A 236 11.66 18.38 -4.41
N TYR A 237 11.79 17.21 -3.76
CA TYR A 237 12.44 17.12 -2.45
C TYR A 237 13.95 17.34 -2.55
N ASP A 238 14.60 16.78 -3.56
CA ASP A 238 16.03 16.95 -3.81
C ASP A 238 16.34 18.44 -4.10
N GLU A 239 15.54 19.12 -4.92
CA GLU A 239 15.67 20.56 -5.20
C GLU A 239 15.48 21.42 -3.93
N LYS A 240 14.50 21.09 -3.08
CA LYS A 240 14.33 21.79 -1.79
C LYS A 240 15.54 21.62 -0.89
N LEU A 241 16.09 20.41 -0.83
CA LEU A 241 17.27 20.14 -0.01
C LEU A 241 18.47 20.95 -0.51
N GLU A 242 18.70 20.98 -1.82
CA GLU A 242 19.77 21.75 -2.45
C GLU A 242 19.61 23.25 -2.23
N ASN A 243 18.40 23.79 -2.41
CA ASN A 243 18.09 25.19 -2.10
C ASN A 243 18.34 25.54 -0.61
N THR A 244 17.98 24.65 0.32
CA THR A 244 18.29 24.89 1.73
C THR A 244 19.78 24.81 2.02
N PHE A 245 20.51 23.91 1.36
CA PHE A 245 21.95 23.78 1.48
C PHE A 245 22.66 25.04 0.98
N ASP A 246 22.26 25.57 -0.17
CA ASP A 246 22.82 26.82 -0.71
C ASP A 246 22.52 28.01 0.19
N MET A 247 21.31 28.10 0.77
CA MET A 247 20.98 29.13 1.76
C MET A 247 21.93 29.07 2.98
N TYR A 248 22.16 27.87 3.55
CA TYR A 248 23.10 27.72 4.67
C TYR A 248 24.54 28.05 4.27
N LYS A 249 24.95 27.66 3.07
CA LYS A 249 26.28 27.96 2.53
C LYS A 249 26.52 29.46 2.40
N GLU A 250 25.56 30.21 1.85
CA GLU A 250 25.67 31.67 1.75
C GLU A 250 25.61 32.34 3.13
N ALA A 251 24.77 31.87 4.05
CA ALA A 251 24.74 32.39 5.42
C ALA A 251 26.07 32.19 6.17
N ILE A 252 26.71 31.03 6.01
CA ILE A 252 28.04 30.75 6.59
C ILE A 252 29.10 31.65 5.96
N LYS A 253 29.09 31.84 4.64
CA LYS A 253 30.01 32.76 3.96
C LYS A 253 29.86 34.19 4.45
N GLU A 254 28.62 34.67 4.55
CA GLU A 254 28.31 36.02 5.02
C GLU A 254 28.78 36.23 6.46
N HIS A 255 28.48 35.27 7.36
CA HIS A 255 28.96 35.33 8.74
C HIS A 255 30.49 35.33 8.81
N ALA A 256 31.17 34.49 8.01
CA ALA A 256 32.62 34.47 7.95
C ALA A 256 33.20 35.80 7.44
N TYR A 257 32.57 36.41 6.43
CA TYR A 257 32.94 37.72 5.91
C TYR A 257 32.76 38.82 6.96
N GLN A 258 31.62 38.87 7.64
CA GLN A 258 31.34 39.82 8.72
C GLN A 258 32.32 39.67 9.87
N CYS A 259 32.64 38.44 10.29
CA CYS A 259 33.68 38.20 11.31
C CYS A 259 35.06 38.71 10.85
N ALA A 260 35.41 38.57 9.57
CA ALA A 260 36.66 39.08 9.03
C ALA A 260 36.68 40.62 8.98
N MET A 261 35.57 41.25 8.59
CA MET A 261 35.43 42.71 8.57
C MET A 261 35.51 43.31 9.98
N ASN A 262 34.79 42.74 10.96
CA ASN A 262 34.82 43.22 12.34
C ASN A 262 36.22 43.12 12.95
N ARG A 263 36.98 42.06 12.65
CA ARG A 263 38.39 41.97 13.11
C ARG A 263 39.26 43.08 12.53
N ILE A 264 39.05 43.43 11.25
CA ILE A 264 39.79 44.54 10.63
C ILE A 264 39.39 45.88 11.26
N GLU A 265 38.11 46.04 11.63
CA GLU A 265 37.60 47.24 12.30
C GLU A 265 38.13 47.36 13.74
N ASP A 266 38.20 46.26 14.50
CA ASP A 266 38.75 46.21 15.86
C ASP A 266 40.27 46.49 15.88
N ASP A 267 41.01 46.11 14.84
CA ASP A 267 42.46 46.33 14.71
C ASP A 267 42.81 47.66 13.98
N TYR A 268 41.81 48.47 13.60
CA TYR A 268 42.04 49.72 12.87
C TYR A 268 42.37 50.88 13.81
N VAL A 269 43.61 51.37 13.76
CA VAL A 269 44.04 52.59 14.47
C VAL A 269 44.10 53.75 13.47
N PRO A 270 43.32 54.84 13.67
CA PRO A 270 43.40 56.04 12.84
C PRO A 270 44.82 56.60 12.78
N VAL A 271 45.27 57.00 11.58
CA VAL A 271 46.66 57.46 11.34
C VAL A 271 47.06 58.63 12.23
N ASP A 272 46.15 59.56 12.50
CA ASP A 272 46.40 60.72 13.36
C ASP A 272 46.66 60.31 14.83
N GLU A 273 45.97 59.26 15.29
CA GLU A 273 46.11 58.72 16.65
C GLU A 273 47.41 57.91 16.78
N PHE A 274 47.80 57.18 15.73
CA PHE A 274 49.10 56.51 15.64
C PHE A 274 50.26 57.52 15.68
N ILE A 275 50.19 58.60 14.88
CA ILE A 275 51.23 59.65 14.85
C ILE A 275 51.31 60.37 16.21
N ALA A 276 50.17 60.67 16.83
CA ALA A 276 50.14 61.30 18.16
C ALA A 276 50.77 60.40 19.23
N GLU A 277 50.53 59.08 19.17
CA GLU A 277 51.14 58.14 20.10
C GLU A 277 52.63 57.94 19.84
N GLU A 278 53.07 57.93 18.58
CA GLU A 278 54.48 57.89 18.19
C GLU A 278 55.24 59.13 18.73
N GLN A 279 54.65 60.32 18.62
CA GLN A 279 55.20 61.55 19.20
C GLN A 279 55.28 61.50 20.72
N LYS A 280 54.29 60.92 21.41
CA LYS A 280 54.34 60.73 22.87
C LYS A 280 55.43 59.74 23.28
N VAL A 281 55.58 58.64 22.55
CA VAL A 281 56.66 57.65 22.78
C VAL A 281 58.01 58.30 22.59
N GLU A 282 58.20 59.11 21.55
CA GLU A 282 59.46 59.83 21.32
C GLU A 282 59.73 60.86 22.42
N ALA A 283 58.72 61.60 22.87
CA ALA A 283 58.85 62.51 24.00
C ALA A 283 59.22 61.79 25.31
N LEU A 284 58.65 60.61 25.55
CA LEU A 284 59.00 59.77 26.71
C LEU A 284 60.42 59.20 26.59
N ARG A 285 60.86 58.81 25.39
CA ARG A 285 62.25 58.39 25.13
C ARG A 285 63.24 59.51 25.40
N CYS A 286 62.95 60.73 24.96
CA CYS A 286 63.75 61.92 25.30
C CYS A 286 63.82 62.13 26.81
N LYS A 287 62.68 62.08 27.51
CA LYS A 287 62.66 62.20 28.99
C LYS A 287 63.42 61.10 29.70
N LEU A 288 63.35 59.85 29.22
CA LEU A 288 64.14 58.74 29.76
C LEU A 288 65.64 58.97 29.56
N SER A 289 66.05 59.45 28.38
CA SER A 289 67.44 59.82 28.12
C SER A 289 67.92 60.96 29.01
N GLU A 290 67.08 61.97 29.25
CA GLU A 290 67.37 63.07 30.19
C GLU A 290 67.52 62.56 31.63
N LEU A 291 66.62 61.68 32.09
CA LEU A 291 66.67 61.06 33.42
C LEU A 291 67.89 60.14 33.58
N GLU A 292 68.26 59.38 32.54
CA GLU A 292 69.47 58.56 32.53
C GLU A 292 70.73 59.41 32.56
N ASN A 293 70.76 60.53 31.84
CA ASN A 293 71.84 61.51 31.91
C ASN A 293 71.92 62.18 33.29
N LEU A 294 70.77 62.48 33.91
CA LEU A 294 70.70 63.04 35.25
C LEU A 294 71.20 62.02 36.30
N MET A 295 70.78 60.76 36.23
CA MET A 295 71.29 59.69 37.09
C MET A 295 72.78 59.42 36.87
N SER A 296 73.25 59.51 35.63
CA SER A 296 74.67 59.36 35.30
C SER A 296 75.50 60.52 35.85
N SER A 297 74.94 61.74 35.89
CA SER A 297 75.55 62.90 36.54
C SER A 297 75.50 62.82 38.08
N PHE A 298 74.47 62.19 38.65
CA PHE A 298 74.29 62.03 40.10
C PHE A 298 75.17 60.90 40.68
N ARG A 299 75.53 59.89 39.88
CA ARG A 299 76.48 58.84 40.28
C ARG A 299 77.92 59.34 40.49
N LEU A 300 78.26 60.57 40.09
CA LEU A 300 79.58 61.15 40.32
C LEU A 300 79.67 62.07 41.56
N SER A 301 78.58 62.27 42.30
CA SER A 301 78.58 63.19 43.45
C SER A 301 77.58 62.77 44.52
N THR A 302 77.93 61.80 45.37
CA THR A 302 77.90 61.91 46.84
C THR A 302 78.15 60.56 47.52
N HIS A 303 79.27 60.51 48.27
CA HIS A 303 79.51 59.61 49.39
C HIS A 303 79.08 60.37 50.67
N ILE A 304 78.43 59.70 51.63
CA ILE A 304 78.38 59.96 53.11
C ILE A 304 76.99 59.64 53.71
N SER A 305 76.98 58.56 54.49
CA SER A 305 76.51 58.37 55.88
C SER A 305 75.06 58.62 56.37
N THR A 306 74.58 57.56 57.06
CA THR A 306 73.97 57.50 58.41
C THR A 306 72.48 57.81 58.67
N THR A 307 71.78 56.75 59.12
CA THR A 307 71.07 56.60 60.42
C THR A 307 69.66 57.20 60.65
N ASP A 308 68.72 56.29 60.93
CA ASP A 308 67.55 56.26 61.85
C ASP A 308 66.60 57.45 62.13
N GLN A 309 65.32 57.03 62.24
CA GLN A 309 64.23 57.48 63.13
C GLN A 309 63.29 58.67 62.78
N SER A 310 61.99 58.31 62.75
CA SER A 310 60.87 58.88 63.54
C SER A 310 60.25 60.26 63.21
N SER A 311 58.98 60.20 62.78
CA SER A 311 57.78 60.94 63.27
C SER A 311 57.55 62.46 63.09
N GLN A 312 56.28 62.77 62.71
CA GLN A 312 55.47 64.01 62.96
C GLN A 312 55.83 65.28 62.12
N THR A 313 54.93 66.19 61.68
CA THR A 313 53.52 66.55 61.98
C THR A 313 52.97 67.56 60.94
N GLY A 314 51.63 67.68 60.84
CA GLY A 314 50.84 68.91 60.58
C GLY A 314 50.48 69.24 59.12
N ASP A 315 49.36 69.89 58.77
CA ASP A 315 48.11 70.29 59.43
C ASP A 315 47.22 70.91 58.31
N GLY A 316 45.88 70.96 58.48
CA GLY A 316 45.04 71.95 57.78
C GLY A 316 43.87 71.47 56.88
N LEU A 317 42.63 71.66 57.43
CA LEU A 317 41.36 72.09 56.77
C LEU A 317 40.68 71.11 55.78
N SER A 318 39.37 70.93 55.65
CA SER A 318 38.08 71.39 56.21
C SER A 318 36.99 70.58 55.43
N PRO A 319 35.73 70.42 55.89
CA PRO A 319 34.89 69.27 55.56
C PRO A 319 33.98 69.49 54.34
N ASN A 320 33.74 68.44 53.55
CA ASN A 320 32.59 68.39 52.64
C ASN A 320 31.65 67.25 53.03
N LYS A 321 30.54 67.63 53.66
CA LYS A 321 29.32 66.82 53.76
C LYS A 321 28.69 66.77 52.36
N GLY A 322 28.48 65.59 51.79
CA GLY A 322 27.75 65.50 50.52
C GLY A 322 27.62 64.16 49.81
N THR A 323 28.00 63.01 50.39
CA THR A 323 28.11 61.74 49.62
C THR A 323 27.49 60.49 50.25
N ASP A 324 26.62 60.61 51.25
CA ASP A 324 26.01 59.42 51.89
C ASP A 324 24.68 58.96 51.27
N VAL A 325 23.98 59.79 50.49
CA VAL A 325 22.67 59.41 49.93
C VAL A 325 22.79 58.72 48.56
N GLU A 326 23.80 59.09 47.76
CA GLU A 326 24.06 58.44 46.46
C GLU A 326 24.73 57.07 46.59
N SER A 327 25.55 56.86 47.62
CA SER A 327 26.22 55.58 47.90
C SER A 327 25.22 54.52 48.37
N GLU A 328 24.30 54.88 49.27
CA GLU A 328 23.23 54.01 49.78
C GLU A 328 22.26 53.59 48.66
N ALA A 329 21.84 54.55 47.81
CA ALA A 329 20.96 54.28 46.67
C ALA A 329 21.60 53.41 45.59
N ARG A 330 22.94 53.43 45.47
CA ARG A 330 23.70 52.58 44.56
C ARG A 330 23.81 51.15 45.09
N TYR A 331 24.03 50.99 46.40
CA TYR A 331 24.06 49.69 47.07
C TYR A 331 22.71 48.96 46.97
N GLU A 332 21.61 49.69 47.21
CA GLU A 332 20.26 49.13 47.11
C GLU A 332 19.91 48.67 45.68
N ARG A 333 20.38 49.40 44.66
CA ARG A 333 20.17 49.05 43.25
C ARG A 333 20.93 47.77 42.86
N VAL A 334 22.19 47.67 43.26
CA VAL A 334 23.03 46.47 43.03
C VAL A 334 22.47 45.26 43.77
N TYR A 335 21.91 45.43 44.97
CA TYR A 335 21.29 44.33 45.72
C TYR A 335 20.03 43.80 45.03
N LYS A 336 19.18 44.70 44.48
CA LYS A 336 18.01 44.31 43.70
C LYS A 336 18.37 43.59 42.40
N GLU A 337 19.39 44.07 41.69
CA GLU A 337 19.91 43.40 40.48
C GLU A 337 20.49 42.03 40.82
N LYS A 338 21.23 41.90 41.92
CA LYS A 338 21.75 40.61 42.41
C LYS A 338 20.62 39.62 42.70
N CYS A 339 19.58 40.02 43.45
CA CYS A 339 18.43 39.15 43.72
C CYS A 339 17.68 38.74 42.43
N ALA A 340 17.58 39.64 41.43
CA ALA A 340 16.97 39.29 40.15
C ALA A 340 17.78 38.25 39.38
N VAL A 341 19.11 38.36 39.40
CA VAL A 341 20.01 37.38 38.78
C VAL A 341 19.97 36.03 39.50
N GLU A 342 19.95 36.02 40.84
CA GLU A 342 19.81 34.79 41.64
C GLU A 342 18.52 34.05 41.29
N LYS A 343 17.39 34.76 41.19
CA LYS A 343 16.11 34.18 40.79
C LYS A 343 16.13 33.60 39.38
N MET A 344 16.75 34.31 38.42
CA MET A 344 16.91 33.78 37.06
C MET A 344 17.81 32.53 37.02
N CYS A 345 18.83 32.45 37.88
CA CYS A 345 19.67 31.26 37.99
C CYS A 345 18.89 30.07 38.57
N GLU A 346 18.04 30.30 39.57
CA GLU A 346 17.15 29.27 40.12
C GLU A 346 16.16 28.75 39.07
N ASP A 347 15.48 29.65 38.35
CA ASP A 347 14.54 29.29 37.28
C ASP A 347 15.24 28.47 36.17
N LYS A 348 16.47 28.85 35.79
CA LYS A 348 17.28 28.11 34.81
C LYS A 348 17.69 26.74 35.34
N GLN A 349 18.04 26.63 36.62
CA GLN A 349 18.42 25.36 37.23
C GLN A 349 17.23 24.39 37.27
N GLU A 350 16.02 24.86 37.61
CA GLU A 350 14.80 24.05 37.54
C GLU A 350 14.49 23.58 36.12
N LEU A 351 14.67 24.45 35.12
CA LEU A 351 14.49 24.10 33.72
C LEU A 351 15.48 23.01 33.27
N ILE A 352 16.75 23.13 33.66
CA ILE A 352 17.78 22.11 33.37
C ILE A 352 17.37 20.77 33.98
N MET A 353 16.97 20.75 35.25
CA MET A 353 16.52 19.52 35.92
C MET A 353 15.29 18.89 35.25
N SER A 354 14.36 19.71 34.77
CA SER A 354 13.18 19.25 34.02
C SER A 354 13.58 18.62 32.68
N LEU A 355 14.48 19.26 31.94
CA LEU A 355 14.98 18.76 30.65
C LEU A 355 15.79 17.47 30.82
N GLU A 356 16.64 17.37 31.85
CA GLU A 356 17.38 16.15 32.17
C GLU A 356 16.43 14.98 32.47
N LYS A 357 15.36 15.24 33.24
CA LYS A 357 14.33 14.23 33.52
C LYS A 357 13.61 13.77 32.26
N GLN A 358 13.29 14.69 31.35
CA GLN A 358 12.69 14.36 30.05
C GLN A 358 13.65 13.54 29.18
N LEU A 359 14.95 13.87 29.19
CA LEU A 359 15.98 13.13 28.47
C LEU A 359 16.11 11.69 28.97
N VAL A 360 16.10 11.48 30.28
CA VAL A 360 16.13 10.14 30.88
C VAL A 360 14.89 9.34 30.48
N ALA A 361 13.69 9.93 30.58
CA ALA A 361 12.45 9.26 30.18
C ALA A 361 12.45 8.90 28.68
N LEU A 362 12.96 9.78 27.82
CA LEU A 362 13.11 9.52 26.39
C LEU A 362 14.10 8.37 26.14
N ASN A 363 15.22 8.35 26.85
CA ASN A 363 16.21 7.28 26.72
C ASN A 363 15.66 5.91 27.17
N ASP A 364 14.84 5.89 28.22
CA ASP A 364 14.21 4.64 28.68
C ASP A 364 13.16 4.13 27.70
N THR A 365 12.34 5.03 27.13
CA THR A 365 11.40 4.65 26.05
C THR A 365 12.12 4.17 24.79
N LEU A 366 13.27 4.76 24.45
CA LEU A 366 14.09 4.28 23.34
C LEU A 366 14.62 2.85 23.60
N LYS A 367 15.07 2.55 24.82
CA LYS A 367 15.53 1.21 25.20
C LYS A 367 14.41 0.18 25.13
N THR A 368 13.20 0.51 25.59
CA THR A 368 12.06 -0.41 25.51
C THR A 368 11.68 -0.70 24.07
N VAL A 369 11.58 0.35 23.23
CA VAL A 369 11.26 0.19 21.80
C VAL A 369 12.35 -0.61 21.08
N HIS A 370 13.62 -0.40 21.42
CA HIS A 370 14.72 -1.19 20.86
C HIS A 370 14.60 -2.67 21.24
N GLY A 371 14.27 -2.99 22.49
CA GLY A 371 14.01 -4.36 22.93
C GLY A 371 12.88 -5.01 22.13
N ASP A 372 11.72 -4.34 22.06
CA ASP A 372 10.56 -4.82 21.30
C ASP A 372 10.89 -5.05 19.81
N TYR A 373 11.72 -4.19 19.22
CA TYR A 373 12.18 -4.32 17.84
C TYR A 373 13.05 -5.56 17.63
N ILE A 374 13.98 -5.84 18.55
CA ILE A 374 14.82 -7.05 18.49
C ILE A 374 13.96 -8.32 18.62
N ASP A 375 12.97 -8.33 19.51
CA ASP A 375 12.05 -9.45 19.67
C ASP A 375 11.22 -9.68 18.40
N LYS A 376 10.76 -8.61 17.74
CA LYS A 376 10.05 -8.73 16.46
C LYS A 376 10.94 -9.20 15.32
N LEU A 377 12.21 -8.81 15.29
CA LEU A 377 13.15 -9.37 14.32
C LEU A 377 13.33 -10.89 14.51
N ALA A 378 13.42 -11.36 15.76
CA ALA A 378 13.53 -12.79 16.05
C ALA A 378 12.27 -13.56 15.61
N GLU A 379 11.07 -13.03 15.88
CA GLU A 379 9.82 -13.63 15.40
C GLU A 379 9.76 -13.71 13.87
N LEU A 380 10.17 -12.64 13.17
CA LEU A 380 10.21 -12.62 11.70
C LEU A 380 11.16 -13.68 11.13
N GLU A 381 12.31 -13.89 11.76
CA GLU A 381 13.26 -14.91 11.32
C GLU A 381 12.71 -16.33 11.50
N ILE A 382 11.98 -16.59 12.59
CA ILE A 382 11.28 -17.87 12.79
C ILE A 382 10.22 -18.08 11.70
N MET A 383 9.45 -17.04 11.36
CA MET A 383 8.44 -17.10 10.31
C MET A 383 9.06 -17.33 8.92
N ARG A 384 10.20 -16.69 8.63
CA ARG A 384 10.96 -16.91 7.39
C ARG A 384 11.39 -18.38 7.25
N ARG A 385 11.97 -18.96 8.30
CA ARG A 385 12.36 -20.38 8.31
C ARG A 385 11.17 -21.32 8.06
N LYS A 386 10.03 -21.06 8.70
CA LYS A 386 8.80 -21.84 8.46
C LYS A 386 8.33 -21.77 7.01
N ALA A 387 8.41 -20.59 6.38
CA ALA A 387 8.06 -20.43 4.97
C ALA A 387 9.04 -21.17 4.04
N GLU A 388 10.34 -21.13 4.33
CA GLU A 388 11.36 -21.90 3.61
C GLU A 388 11.11 -23.41 3.72
N ASP A 389 10.73 -23.91 4.90
CA ASP A 389 10.41 -25.33 5.12
C ASP A 389 9.13 -25.75 4.37
N GLN A 390 8.10 -24.89 4.36
CA GLN A 390 6.89 -25.14 3.56
C GLN A 390 7.19 -25.17 2.07
N THR A 391 8.06 -24.28 1.59
CA THR A 391 8.48 -24.25 0.18
C THR A 391 9.21 -25.55 -0.19
N ARG A 392 10.14 -26.01 0.66
CA ARG A 392 10.81 -27.29 0.47
C ARG A 392 9.84 -28.48 0.42
N SER A 393 8.84 -28.49 1.31
CA SER A 393 7.81 -29.52 1.30
C SER A 393 6.96 -29.52 0.02
N ILE A 394 6.65 -28.34 -0.53
CA ILE A 394 5.93 -28.22 -1.82
C ILE A 394 6.80 -28.77 -2.96
N ASP A 395 8.09 -28.43 -3.00
CA ASP A 395 9.02 -28.93 -4.02
C ASP A 395 9.15 -30.46 -3.98
N ASP A 396 9.15 -31.06 -2.78
CA ASP A 396 9.16 -32.51 -2.62
C ASP A 396 7.87 -33.15 -3.19
N LEU A 397 6.70 -32.59 -2.88
CA LEU A 397 5.42 -33.06 -3.42
C LEU A 397 5.34 -32.89 -4.94
N LEU A 398 5.90 -31.82 -5.49
CA LEU A 398 5.99 -31.61 -6.94
C LEU A 398 6.86 -32.67 -7.60
N ARG A 399 8.02 -33.00 -7.01
CA ARG A 399 8.87 -34.11 -7.48
C ARG A 399 8.14 -35.44 -7.45
N GLU A 400 7.40 -35.71 -6.37
CA GLU A 400 6.62 -36.94 -6.25
C GLU A 400 5.51 -37.03 -7.30
N ASN A 401 4.81 -35.93 -7.58
CA ASN A 401 3.81 -35.88 -8.66
C ASN A 401 4.42 -36.14 -10.03
N ILE A 402 5.58 -35.56 -10.35
CA ILE A 402 6.28 -35.81 -11.61
C ILE A 402 6.61 -37.30 -11.76
N ASN A 403 7.07 -37.95 -10.69
CA ASN A 403 7.37 -39.38 -10.70
C ASN A 403 6.10 -40.23 -10.93
N LYS A 404 5.00 -39.89 -10.26
CA LYS A 404 3.70 -40.57 -10.44
C LYS A 404 3.14 -40.36 -11.85
N ASP A 405 3.26 -39.17 -12.42
CA ASP A 405 2.84 -38.89 -13.79
C ASP A 405 3.64 -39.73 -14.79
N HIS A 406 4.94 -39.93 -14.54
CA HIS A 406 5.77 -40.81 -15.34
C HIS A 406 5.33 -42.29 -15.23
N GLU A 407 5.03 -42.75 -14.01
CA GLU A 407 4.51 -44.10 -13.79
C GLU A 407 3.16 -44.33 -14.47
N ILE A 408 2.24 -43.36 -14.39
CA ILE A 408 0.96 -43.37 -15.09
C ILE A 408 1.16 -43.42 -16.60
N ALA A 409 2.15 -42.70 -17.14
CA ALA A 409 2.46 -42.73 -18.57
C ALA A 409 2.95 -44.13 -19.01
N LEU A 410 3.83 -44.76 -18.23
CA LEU A 410 4.31 -46.12 -18.48
C LEU A 410 3.16 -47.14 -18.44
N GLN A 411 2.31 -47.07 -17.41
CA GLN A 411 1.14 -47.95 -17.30
C GLN A 411 0.15 -47.75 -18.44
N LYS A 412 -0.09 -46.51 -18.89
CA LYS A 412 -0.93 -46.22 -20.07
C LYS A 412 -0.36 -46.84 -21.35
N GLU A 413 0.96 -46.82 -21.52
CA GLU A 413 1.63 -47.45 -22.66
C GLU A 413 1.49 -48.98 -22.62
N GLU A 414 1.61 -49.58 -21.43
CA GLU A 414 1.43 -51.03 -21.23
C GLU A 414 -0.02 -51.48 -21.49
N VAL A 415 -1.00 -50.72 -20.99
CA VAL A 415 -2.43 -50.96 -21.28
C VAL A 415 -2.72 -50.83 -22.78
N ALA A 416 -2.11 -49.87 -23.47
CA ALA A 416 -2.26 -49.72 -24.92
C ALA A 416 -1.66 -50.91 -25.70
N LYS A 417 -0.60 -51.56 -25.18
CA LYS A 417 0.00 -52.77 -25.77
C LYS A 417 -0.86 -54.02 -25.54
N LEU A 418 -1.60 -54.09 -24.43
CA LEU A 418 -2.46 -55.22 -24.07
C LEU A 418 -3.89 -55.13 -24.64
N SER A 419 -4.28 -53.98 -25.22
CA SER A 419 -5.56 -53.83 -25.91
C SER A 419 -5.52 -54.54 -27.28
N PRO A 420 -6.32 -55.60 -27.51
CA PRO A 420 -6.30 -56.32 -28.76
C PRO A 420 -6.87 -55.43 -29.88
N LYS A 421 -6.05 -55.15 -30.90
CA LYS A 421 -6.51 -54.60 -32.19
C LYS A 421 -7.44 -55.63 -32.85
N SER A 422 -8.75 -55.49 -32.68
CA SER A 422 -9.72 -56.21 -33.51
C SER A 422 -9.88 -55.49 -34.85
N PRO A 423 -9.81 -56.18 -36.01
CA PRO A 423 -10.03 -55.55 -37.30
C PRO A 423 -11.50 -55.70 -37.68
N VAL A 424 -12.36 -54.77 -37.26
CA VAL A 424 -13.72 -54.67 -37.80
C VAL A 424 -13.73 -53.58 -38.89
N LYS A 425 -13.59 -54.02 -40.14
CA LYS A 425 -13.81 -53.20 -41.34
C LYS A 425 -15.28 -52.78 -41.40
N ILE A 426 -15.58 -51.51 -41.11
CA ILE A 426 -16.86 -50.90 -41.48
C ILE A 426 -16.63 -50.18 -42.83
N LYS A 427 -17.32 -50.67 -43.87
CA LYS A 427 -17.29 -50.08 -45.23
C LYS A 427 -17.87 -48.67 -45.21
N PRO A 428 -17.28 -47.68 -45.89
CA PRO A 428 -17.91 -46.37 -46.05
C PRO A 428 -18.99 -46.45 -47.14
N LYS A 429 -20.25 -46.20 -46.76
CA LYS A 429 -21.30 -45.92 -47.75
C LYS A 429 -20.98 -44.55 -48.38
N ARG A 430 -20.66 -44.55 -49.66
CA ARG A 430 -20.55 -43.35 -50.49
C ARG A 430 -21.93 -42.70 -50.59
N GLY A 431 -22.07 -41.50 -50.03
CA GLY A 431 -23.22 -40.61 -50.18
C GLY A 431 -22.96 -39.50 -51.19
N LEU A 432 -24.04 -38.95 -51.74
CA LEU A 432 -24.19 -38.36 -53.07
C LEU A 432 -23.56 -36.96 -53.33
N LEU A 433 -22.48 -36.56 -52.64
CA LEU A 433 -21.89 -35.21 -52.77
C LEU A 433 -20.37 -35.19 -52.93
N ALA A 434 -19.80 -36.18 -53.61
CA ALA A 434 -18.34 -36.27 -53.82
C ALA A 434 -17.80 -35.36 -54.96
N ASN A 435 -18.62 -34.56 -55.63
CA ASN A 435 -18.23 -33.83 -56.85
C ASN A 435 -18.35 -32.31 -56.77
N ILE A 436 -18.20 -31.70 -55.60
CA ILE A 436 -18.04 -30.24 -55.51
C ILE A 436 -17.00 -29.89 -54.45
N ARG A 437 -15.72 -29.89 -54.85
CA ARG A 437 -14.66 -28.96 -54.37
C ARG A 437 -13.30 -29.33 -55.01
N ASP A 438 -13.23 -29.22 -56.33
CA ASP A 438 -12.00 -28.84 -57.02
C ASP A 438 -12.16 -27.40 -57.47
N THR A 439 -11.85 -26.45 -56.58
CA THR A 439 -11.37 -25.10 -56.93
C THR A 439 -11.04 -24.36 -55.64
N VAL A 440 -9.87 -23.69 -55.66
CA VAL A 440 -9.28 -22.82 -54.64
C VAL A 440 -8.32 -23.51 -53.65
N THR A 441 -7.18 -23.90 -54.23
CA THR A 441 -5.80 -23.59 -53.80
C THR A 441 -5.55 -23.06 -52.38
N SER A 442 -4.70 -23.81 -51.66
CA SER A 442 -3.94 -23.38 -50.48
C SER A 442 -3.12 -22.12 -50.73
N PRO A 443 -2.81 -21.37 -49.66
CA PRO A 443 -1.40 -21.04 -49.45
C PRO A 443 -0.91 -21.32 -48.03
N ARG A 444 0.18 -22.12 -48.00
CA ARG A 444 1.43 -21.93 -47.26
C ARG A 444 1.43 -22.01 -45.72
N LYS A 445 2.09 -23.08 -45.27
CA LYS A 445 2.90 -23.14 -44.05
C LYS A 445 3.90 -21.98 -43.98
N THR A 446 3.95 -21.28 -42.85
CA THR A 446 5.14 -20.58 -42.40
C THR A 446 5.57 -21.14 -41.05
N VAL A 447 6.70 -21.83 -41.07
CA VAL A 447 7.53 -22.15 -39.91
C VAL A 447 8.12 -20.84 -39.40
N ILE A 448 7.88 -20.49 -38.14
CA ILE A 448 8.73 -19.55 -37.40
C ILE A 448 8.97 -20.16 -36.02
N GLY A 449 10.12 -20.82 -35.88
CA GLY A 449 10.73 -21.03 -34.57
C GLY A 449 11.19 -19.68 -34.02
N ARG A 450 10.93 -19.43 -32.74
CA ARG A 450 11.61 -18.37 -31.99
C ARG A 450 12.24 -18.97 -30.74
N THR A 451 13.55 -19.01 -30.84
CA THR A 451 14.56 -19.29 -29.84
C THR A 451 14.37 -18.40 -28.61
N LEU A 452 14.31 -19.02 -27.44
CA LEU A 452 14.44 -18.35 -26.14
C LEU A 452 15.82 -17.68 -26.07
N ARG A 453 15.85 -16.35 -26.04
CA ARG A 453 17.07 -15.58 -25.87
C ARG A 453 17.36 -15.49 -24.37
N THR A 454 18.29 -16.33 -23.91
CA THR A 454 18.95 -16.23 -22.60
C THR A 454 19.63 -14.87 -22.44
N VAL A 455 19.28 -14.15 -21.38
CA VAL A 455 19.97 -12.95 -20.93
C VAL A 455 21.32 -13.37 -20.35
N ARG A 456 22.41 -13.08 -21.09
CA ARG A 456 23.78 -13.13 -20.56
C ARG A 456 24.27 -11.70 -20.30
N LYS A 457 24.62 -11.47 -19.03
CA LYS A 457 25.45 -10.36 -18.54
C LYS A 457 26.70 -10.21 -19.41
N THR A 458 27.09 -8.97 -19.71
CA THR A 458 28.45 -8.61 -20.13
C THR A 458 28.85 -7.24 -19.55
N PRO A 459 30.17 -6.96 -19.45
CA PRO A 459 30.77 -6.27 -18.32
C PRO A 459 31.21 -4.83 -18.59
N THR A 460 31.70 -4.22 -17.51
CA THR A 460 32.47 -2.98 -17.39
C THR A 460 33.77 -2.94 -18.23
N LEU A 461 34.19 -1.70 -18.51
CA LEU A 461 35.45 -1.12 -19.07
C LEU A 461 35.16 -0.40 -20.40
N GLY A 462 35.60 0.82 -20.71
CA GLY A 462 36.52 1.78 -20.09
C GLY A 462 37.02 2.73 -21.21
N LYS A 463 36.97 4.05 -20.97
CA LYS A 463 37.72 5.18 -21.59
C LYS A 463 38.09 5.18 -23.10
N LYS A 464 37.69 6.27 -23.79
CA LYS A 464 38.54 7.26 -24.53
C LYS A 464 37.61 8.32 -25.18
N LEU A 465 37.66 9.59 -24.79
CA LEU A 465 38.45 10.69 -25.40
C LEU A 465 38.26 10.82 -26.93
N SER A 466 37.50 11.84 -27.37
CA SER A 466 37.97 12.92 -28.27
C SER A 466 36.83 13.77 -28.83
N SER A 467 37.07 15.08 -28.86
CA SER A 467 36.36 16.18 -29.54
C SER A 467 35.33 16.91 -28.70
#